data_AF-A0A4R1QVN2-F1
#
_entry.id   AF-A0A4R1QVN2-F1
#
_cell.length_a   1.000
_cell.length_b   1.000
_cell.length_c   1.000
_cell.angle_alpha   90.00
_cell.angle_beta   90.00
_cell.angle_gamma   90.00
#
_symmetry.space_group_name_H-M   'P 1'
#
loop_
_entity.id
_entity.type
_entity.pdbx_description
1 polymer ?
#
loop_
_entity_poly.entity_id
_entity_poly.type
_entity_poly.pdbx_seq_one_letter_code
_entity_poly.pdbx_strand_id
1 'polypeptide(L)'
;MSNIRFDKETNVLSIWSELLQKAITDIEKKTGVKDDEIEWIIFDEKDYLKCNFLKKNMPSFIYQNNYKYGFCYVNKKQIWISTSAIMTSSFTDFNRKLSMAPIRQNKKEILLVNVILDELAHIVTKENHGNKEYDSKLERYHKAYYGQNCFEINSLLEV
;
A
#
# COMPACT_ATOMS: atom_id res chain seq x y z
N MET A 1 -14.28 3.36 6.34
CA MET A 1 -14.02 1.96 5.93
C MET A 1 -13.74 1.99 4.46
N SER A 2 -12.67 1.34 4.03
CA SER A 2 -12.21 1.33 2.63
C SER A 2 -13.10 0.45 1.76
N ASN A 3 -13.23 0.80 0.48
CA ASN A 3 -13.97 0.00 -0.49
C ASN A 3 -13.11 -1.17 -1.00
N ILE A 4 -13.03 -2.25 -0.21
CA ILE A 4 -12.23 -3.44 -0.52
C ILE A 4 -13.11 -4.56 -1.06
N ARG A 5 -12.71 -5.16 -2.19
CA ARG A 5 -13.33 -6.38 -2.75
C ARG A 5 -12.29 -7.35 -3.31
N PHE A 6 -12.72 -8.56 -3.60
CA PHE A 6 -11.91 -9.56 -4.29
C PHE A 6 -12.21 -9.54 -5.80
N ASP A 7 -11.19 -9.71 -6.65
CA ASP A 7 -11.34 -9.77 -8.11
C ASP A 7 -12.27 -10.90 -8.57
N LYS A 8 -12.12 -12.07 -7.95
CA LYS A 8 -12.98 -13.23 -8.15
C LYS A 8 -13.61 -13.62 -6.82
N GLU A 9 -14.76 -14.27 -6.91
CA GLU A 9 -15.30 -15.10 -5.83
C GLU A 9 -14.30 -16.20 -5.52
N THR A 10 -13.38 -15.86 -4.63
CA THR A 10 -12.37 -16.77 -4.13
C THR A 10 -12.87 -17.21 -2.76
N ASN A 11 -12.69 -18.49 -2.41
CA ASN A 11 -12.89 -19.01 -1.04
C ASN A 11 -11.83 -18.47 -0.06
N VAL A 12 -11.38 -17.25 -0.32
CA VAL A 12 -10.28 -16.57 0.30
C VAL A 12 -10.75 -15.97 1.61
N LEU A 13 -9.93 -16.21 2.62
CA LEU A 13 -10.17 -15.85 4.00
C LEU A 13 -10.36 -14.33 4.12
N SER A 14 -11.45 -13.92 4.80
CA SER A 14 -11.74 -12.53 5.21
C SER A 14 -10.56 -11.80 5.86
N ILE A 15 -9.57 -12.55 6.34
CA ILE A 15 -8.33 -12.04 6.93
C ILE A 15 -7.50 -11.16 5.99
N TRP A 16 -7.54 -11.38 4.66
CA TRP A 16 -6.76 -10.54 3.73
C TRP A 16 -7.37 -9.14 3.57
N SER A 17 -8.69 -9.04 3.50
CA SER A 17 -9.38 -7.74 3.55
C SER A 17 -9.13 -7.01 4.87
N GLU A 18 -9.10 -7.73 6.00
CA GLU A 18 -8.78 -7.12 7.30
C GLU A 18 -7.34 -6.61 7.37
N LEU A 19 -6.37 -7.38 6.88
CA LEU A 19 -4.96 -6.96 6.82
C LEU A 19 -4.78 -5.74 5.92
N LEU A 20 -5.39 -5.75 4.73
CA LEU A 20 -5.34 -4.62 3.81
C LEU A 20 -6.00 -3.38 4.43
N GLN A 21 -7.17 -3.54 5.07
CA GLN A 21 -7.85 -2.45 5.75
C GLN A 21 -6.96 -1.83 6.85
N LYS A 22 -6.29 -2.66 7.67
CA LYS A 22 -5.37 -2.17 8.70
C LYS A 22 -4.21 -1.38 8.11
N ALA A 23 -3.62 -1.87 7.01
CA ALA A 23 -2.54 -1.18 6.32
C ALA A 23 -2.99 0.18 5.78
N ILE A 24 -4.13 0.23 5.09
CA ILE A 24 -4.70 1.47 4.53
C ILE A 24 -4.96 2.48 5.66
N THR A 25 -5.60 2.05 6.74
CA THR A 25 -5.89 2.93 7.89
C THR A 25 -4.64 3.46 8.57
N ASP A 26 -3.59 2.64 8.73
CA ASP A 26 -2.31 3.09 9.29
C ASP A 26 -1.61 4.10 8.36
N ILE A 27 -1.66 3.87 7.04
CA ILE A 27 -1.12 4.78 6.03
C ILE A 27 -1.88 6.10 6.03
N GLU A 28 -3.21 6.08 5.99
CA GLU A 28 -4.06 7.27 6.05
C GLU A 28 -3.73 8.11 7.30
N LYS A 29 -3.61 7.45 8.46
CA LYS A 29 -3.28 8.14 9.72
C LYS A 29 -1.92 8.85 9.67
N LYS A 30 -0.92 8.25 9.02
CA LYS A 30 0.46 8.78 8.99
C LYS A 30 0.69 9.79 7.86
N THR A 31 0.03 9.60 6.72
CA THR A 31 0.24 10.40 5.50
C THR A 31 -0.83 11.47 5.30
N GLY A 32 -2.00 11.31 5.92
CA GLY A 32 -3.18 12.15 5.71
C GLY A 32 -3.92 11.88 4.38
N VAL A 33 -3.47 10.91 3.58
CA VAL A 33 -4.09 10.57 2.29
C VAL A 33 -5.35 9.76 2.51
N LYS A 34 -6.48 10.31 2.07
CA LYS A 34 -7.79 9.65 2.09
C LYS A 34 -7.95 8.70 0.92
N ASP A 35 -8.65 7.59 1.13
CA ASP A 35 -8.94 6.57 0.12
C ASP A 35 -10.44 6.51 -0.25
N ASP A 36 -11.23 7.52 0.13
CA ASP A 36 -12.69 7.52 0.00
C ASP A 36 -13.19 7.27 -1.44
N GLU A 37 -12.39 7.63 -2.44
CA GLU A 37 -12.71 7.48 -3.87
C GLU A 37 -11.98 6.30 -4.53
N ILE A 38 -11.22 5.51 -3.75
CA ILE A 38 -10.40 4.43 -4.23
C ILE A 38 -11.12 3.10 -4.02
N GLU A 39 -11.19 2.31 -5.08
CA GLU A 39 -11.62 0.93 -5.01
C GLU A 39 -10.38 0.02 -4.92
N TRP A 40 -10.33 -0.79 -3.87
CA TRP A 40 -9.24 -1.71 -3.58
C TRP A 40 -9.64 -3.12 -4.00
N ILE A 41 -8.87 -3.71 -4.91
CA ILE A 41 -9.14 -5.06 -5.43
C ILE A 41 -8.03 -6.00 -5.00
N ILE A 42 -8.39 -7.04 -4.24
CA ILE A 42 -7.47 -8.12 -3.89
C ILE A 42 -7.51 -9.18 -4.98
N PHE A 43 -6.35 -9.58 -5.50
CA PHE A 43 -6.23 -10.58 -6.55
C PHE A 43 -5.13 -11.60 -6.27
N ASP A 44 -5.29 -12.85 -6.68
CA ASP A 44 -4.23 -13.87 -6.60
C ASP A 44 -3.31 -13.74 -7.81
N GLU A 45 -2.06 -13.34 -7.62
CA GLU A 45 -1.11 -13.16 -8.73
C GLU A 45 -0.86 -14.47 -9.49
N LYS A 46 -1.02 -15.63 -8.86
CA LYS A 46 -0.81 -16.94 -9.50
C LYS A 46 -1.85 -17.21 -10.56
N ASP A 47 -3.08 -16.71 -10.40
CA ASP A 47 -4.11 -16.83 -11.42
C ASP A 47 -3.72 -16.10 -12.71
N TYR A 48 -3.09 -14.94 -12.56
CA TYR A 48 -2.67 -14.10 -13.69
C TYR A 48 -1.37 -14.58 -14.32
N LEU A 49 -0.46 -15.16 -13.53
CA LEU A 49 0.74 -15.82 -14.04
C LEU A 49 0.39 -17.11 -14.82
N LYS A 50 -0.62 -17.86 -14.38
CA LYS A 50 -1.14 -19.04 -15.10
C LYS A 50 -1.91 -18.66 -16.38
N CYS A 51 -2.54 -17.49 -16.41
CA CYS A 51 -3.36 -17.01 -17.54
C CYS A 51 -2.57 -16.38 -18.70
N ASN A 52 -1.27 -16.66 -18.85
CA ASN A 52 -0.54 -16.37 -20.10
C ASN A 52 -1.18 -17.03 -21.36
N PHE A 53 -2.15 -17.93 -21.19
CA PHE A 53 -2.88 -18.61 -22.27
C PHE A 53 -4.24 -17.99 -22.68
N LEU A 54 -4.89 -17.13 -21.88
CA LEU A 54 -6.23 -16.58 -22.21
C LEU A 54 -6.26 -15.05 -22.11
N LYS A 55 -5.61 -14.46 -23.12
CA LYS A 55 -5.70 -13.05 -23.53
C LYS A 55 -7.14 -12.68 -23.88
N LYS A 56 -7.73 -11.67 -23.22
CA LYS A 56 -8.66 -10.74 -23.91
C LYS A 56 -9.04 -9.45 -23.17
N ASN A 57 -8.95 -9.35 -21.84
CA ASN A 57 -9.51 -8.19 -21.12
C ASN A 57 -8.54 -7.42 -20.20
N MET A 58 -7.25 -7.76 -20.18
CA MET A 58 -6.23 -6.96 -19.46
C MET A 58 -5.61 -5.92 -20.41
N PRO A 59 -5.61 -4.62 -20.07
CA PRO A 59 -4.97 -3.57 -20.85
C PRO A 59 -3.51 -3.90 -21.19
N SER A 60 -3.12 -3.63 -22.42
CA SER A 60 -1.85 -4.07 -23.04
C SER A 60 -0.59 -3.51 -22.38
N PHE A 61 -0.69 -2.51 -21.50
CA PHE A 61 0.45 -1.99 -20.73
C PHE A 61 0.80 -2.84 -19.49
N ILE A 62 -0.01 -3.84 -19.14
CA ILE A 62 0.09 -4.64 -17.90
C ILE A 62 1.00 -5.89 -18.07
N TYR A 63 1.82 -5.95 -19.12
CA TYR A 63 2.45 -7.20 -19.59
C TYR A 63 3.91 -7.45 -19.20
N GLN A 64 4.41 -6.87 -18.11
CA GLN A 64 5.78 -7.16 -17.66
C GLN A 64 5.79 -7.58 -16.18
N ASN A 65 6.85 -8.28 -15.78
CA ASN A 65 7.15 -8.85 -14.45
C ASN A 65 7.01 -7.89 -13.23
N ASN A 66 6.47 -6.69 -13.43
CA ASN A 66 6.42 -5.57 -12.48
C ASN A 66 5.19 -5.59 -11.57
N TYR A 67 4.14 -6.36 -11.87
CA TYR A 67 2.88 -6.36 -11.10
C TYR A 67 2.75 -7.51 -10.10
N LYS A 68 3.88 -8.07 -9.68
CA LYS A 68 3.91 -9.19 -8.71
C LYS A 68 3.18 -8.85 -7.42
N TYR A 69 3.20 -7.57 -7.03
CA TYR A 69 2.72 -7.15 -5.72
C TYR A 69 1.51 -6.21 -5.76
N GLY A 70 1.43 -5.32 -6.75
CA GLY A 70 0.29 -4.43 -6.97
C GLY A 70 0.35 -3.71 -8.31
N PHE A 71 -0.74 -3.02 -8.64
CA PHE A 71 -0.86 -2.08 -9.76
C PHE A 71 -2.10 -1.20 -9.59
N CYS A 72 -2.24 -0.14 -10.39
CA CYS A 72 -3.44 0.68 -10.38
C CYS A 72 -3.99 1.02 -11.77
N TYR A 73 -5.30 1.33 -11.80
CA TYR A 73 -5.94 2.02 -12.91
C TYR A 73 -6.30 3.45 -12.48
N VAL A 74 -5.41 4.39 -12.76
CA VAL A 74 -5.55 5.81 -12.41
C VAL A 74 -6.93 6.38 -12.80
N ASN A 75 -7.36 6.15 -14.04
CA ASN A 75 -8.62 6.69 -14.55
C ASN A 75 -9.87 6.11 -13.86
N LYS A 76 -9.76 4.90 -13.30
CA LYS A 76 -10.85 4.25 -12.57
C LYS A 76 -10.73 4.40 -11.06
N LYS A 77 -9.65 5.02 -10.57
CA LYS A 77 -9.28 5.06 -9.14
C LYS A 77 -9.30 3.67 -8.50
N GLN A 78 -8.75 2.69 -9.20
CA GLN A 78 -8.66 1.32 -8.72
C GLN A 78 -7.23 0.98 -8.36
N ILE A 79 -7.00 0.44 -7.16
CA ILE A 79 -5.71 -0.12 -6.76
C ILE A 79 -5.90 -1.62 -6.55
N TRP A 80 -5.05 -2.39 -7.21
CA TRP A 80 -5.04 -3.85 -7.19
C TRP A 80 -3.86 -4.33 -6.37
N ILE A 81 -4.13 -5.12 -5.33
CA ILE A 81 -3.12 -5.63 -4.40
C ILE A 81 -3.13 -7.15 -4.45
N SER A 82 -1.95 -7.74 -4.67
CA SER A 82 -1.81 -9.18 -4.72
C SER A 82 -1.95 -9.82 -3.34
N THR A 83 -2.41 -11.08 -3.30
CA THR A 83 -2.40 -11.88 -2.07
C THR A 83 -0.97 -12.07 -1.55
N SER A 84 0.02 -12.22 -2.44
CA SER A 84 1.45 -12.26 -2.06
C SER A 84 1.93 -11.03 -1.30
N ALA A 85 1.56 -9.81 -1.74
CA ALA A 85 1.91 -8.58 -1.03
C ALA A 85 1.32 -8.56 0.37
N ILE A 86 0.08 -9.02 0.52
CA ILE A 86 -0.59 -9.10 1.83
C ILE A 86 0.05 -10.18 2.71
N MET A 87 0.35 -11.36 2.18
CA MET A 87 0.92 -12.48 2.94
C MET A 87 2.34 -12.23 3.43
N THR A 88 3.13 -11.46 2.69
CA THR A 88 4.50 -11.09 3.12
C THR A 88 4.50 -10.09 4.27
N SER A 89 3.38 -9.40 4.50
CA SER A 89 3.19 -8.59 5.69
C SER A 89 2.72 -9.46 6.86
N SER A 90 3.41 -9.38 7.99
CA SER A 90 3.02 -10.12 9.18
C SER A 90 1.89 -9.38 9.90
N PHE A 91 0.96 -10.13 10.52
CA PHE A 91 -0.09 -9.54 11.37
C PHE A 91 0.49 -8.64 12.49
N THR A 92 1.73 -8.90 12.91
CA THR A 92 2.48 -8.09 13.89
C THR A 92 2.97 -6.74 13.36
N ASP A 93 3.12 -6.58 12.05
CA ASP A 93 3.62 -5.32 11.45
C ASP A 93 2.62 -4.17 11.64
N PHE A 94 1.32 -4.48 11.75
CA PHE A 94 0.24 -3.49 11.93
C PHE A 94 -0.37 -3.44 13.34
N ASN A 95 -0.03 -4.40 14.22
CA ASN A 95 -0.54 -4.46 15.60
C ASN A 95 0.44 -3.94 16.65
N ARG A 96 1.52 -3.25 16.25
CA ARG A 96 2.48 -2.70 17.22
C ARG A 96 1.85 -1.55 18.01
N LYS A 97 1.15 -1.88 19.10
CA LYS A 97 0.89 -0.94 20.19
C LYS A 97 2.23 -0.30 20.55
N LEU A 98 2.24 1.03 20.57
CA LEU A 98 3.36 1.87 20.95
C LEU A 98 3.92 1.40 22.30
N SER A 99 4.93 0.52 22.26
CA SER A 99 5.79 0.28 23.40
C SER A 99 6.61 1.55 23.60
N MET A 100 6.44 2.19 24.75
CA MET A 100 7.10 3.45 25.14
C MET A 100 8.62 3.30 25.38
N ALA A 101 9.23 2.18 24.98
CA ALA A 101 10.68 1.99 25.10
C ALA A 101 11.40 2.58 23.88
N PRO A 102 12.46 3.40 24.06
CA PRO A 102 13.27 3.95 22.97
C PRO A 102 14.21 2.86 22.45
N ILE A 103 13.66 1.82 21.84
CA ILE A 103 14.45 0.86 21.08
C ILE A 103 14.60 1.47 19.70
N ARG A 104 15.83 1.79 19.30
CA ARG A 104 16.21 2.07 17.90
C ARG A 104 15.87 0.84 17.06
N GLN A 105 14.61 0.70 16.70
CA GLN A 105 14.17 -0.29 15.76
C GLN A 105 14.48 0.29 14.39
N ASN A 106 15.46 -0.31 13.71
CA ASN A 106 15.60 -0.16 12.27
C ASN A 106 14.20 -0.35 11.68
N LYS A 107 13.67 0.69 11.03
CA LYS A 107 12.32 0.66 10.48
C LYS A 107 12.33 -0.40 9.38
N LYS A 108 11.84 -1.59 9.72
CA LYS A 108 11.68 -2.67 8.75
C LYS A 108 10.69 -2.15 7.73
N GLU A 109 11.15 -1.97 6.49
CA GLU A 109 10.27 -1.65 5.40
C GLU A 109 9.26 -2.79 5.23
N ILE A 110 7.99 -2.44 5.22
CA ILE A 110 6.89 -3.39 5.08
C ILE A 110 6.50 -3.39 3.61
N LEU A 111 6.66 -4.53 2.93
CA LEU A 111 6.41 -4.63 1.49
C LEU A 111 5.01 -4.12 1.11
N LEU A 112 3.98 -4.57 1.82
CA LEU A 112 2.60 -4.13 1.58
C LEU A 112 2.44 -2.61 1.66
N VAL A 113 3.10 -1.97 2.63
CA VAL A 113 3.06 -0.51 2.76
C VAL A 113 3.70 0.14 1.56
N ASN A 114 4.91 -0.28 1.20
CA ASN A 114 5.64 0.31 0.07
C ASN A 114 4.81 0.21 -1.22
N VAL A 115 4.18 -0.94 -1.47
CA VAL A 115 3.28 -1.14 -2.60
C VAL A 115 2.09 -0.17 -2.55
N ILE A 116 1.42 -0.05 -1.40
CA ILE A 116 0.30 0.88 -1.28
C ILE A 116 0.73 2.34 -1.51
N LEU A 117 1.86 2.77 -0.97
CA LEU A 117 2.34 4.15 -1.16
C LEU A 117 2.68 4.45 -2.63
N ASP A 118 3.27 3.48 -3.33
CA ASP A 118 3.60 3.54 -4.76
C ASP A 118 2.31 3.73 -5.59
N GLU A 119 1.32 2.85 -5.39
CA GLU A 119 0.06 2.93 -6.13
C GLU A 119 -0.75 4.19 -5.78
N LEU A 120 -0.72 4.65 -4.53
CA LEU A 120 -1.32 5.93 -4.14
C LEU A 120 -0.65 7.11 -4.86
N ALA A 121 0.67 7.11 -5.01
CA ALA A 121 1.39 8.15 -5.74
C ALA A 121 0.94 8.20 -7.21
N HIS A 122 0.74 7.04 -7.84
CA HIS A 122 0.18 6.95 -9.19
C HIS A 122 -1.24 7.52 -9.27
N ILE A 123 -2.15 7.13 -8.35
CA ILE A 123 -3.52 7.64 -8.34
C ILE A 123 -3.56 9.17 -8.17
N VAL A 124 -2.78 9.70 -7.23
CA VAL A 124 -2.83 11.12 -6.85
C VAL A 124 -2.21 12.01 -7.92
N THR A 125 -1.07 11.61 -8.48
CA THR A 125 -0.35 12.43 -9.47
C THR A 125 -0.82 12.19 -10.89
N LYS A 126 -1.37 11.01 -11.17
CA LYS A 126 -1.68 10.51 -12.53
C LYS A 126 -0.44 10.37 -13.42
N GLU A 127 0.73 10.27 -12.80
CA GLU A 127 2.03 10.21 -13.46
C GLU A 127 2.71 8.87 -13.20
N ASN A 128 3.79 8.58 -13.95
CA ASN A 128 4.60 7.38 -13.81
C ASN A 128 5.97 7.68 -13.20
N HIS A 129 6.72 6.64 -12.84
CA HIS A 129 8.10 6.75 -12.35
C HIS A 129 8.98 7.64 -13.25
N GLY A 130 9.89 8.40 -12.63
CA GLY A 130 10.77 9.33 -13.33
C GLY A 130 10.13 10.69 -13.64
N ASN A 131 8.82 10.84 -13.39
CA ASN A 131 8.19 12.15 -13.31
C ASN A 131 8.51 12.79 -11.94
N LYS A 132 8.96 14.05 -11.97
CA LYS A 132 9.35 14.78 -10.74
C LYS A 132 8.22 14.90 -9.72
N GLU A 133 6.99 15.11 -10.17
CA GLU A 133 5.82 15.21 -9.29
C GLU A 133 5.53 13.88 -8.61
N TYR A 134 5.54 12.78 -9.38
CA TYR A 134 5.42 11.42 -8.87
C TYR A 134 6.50 11.12 -7.83
N ASP A 135 7.77 11.24 -8.21
CA ASP A 135 8.91 10.89 -7.36
C ASP A 135 8.90 11.70 -6.06
N SER A 136 8.60 13.00 -6.16
CA SER A 136 8.48 13.88 -4.98
C SER A 136 7.30 13.51 -4.09
N LYS A 137 6.17 13.06 -4.67
CA LYS A 137 5.00 12.64 -3.91
C LYS A 137 5.28 11.35 -3.15
N LEU A 138 5.84 10.36 -3.83
CA LEU A 138 6.21 9.08 -3.24
C LEU A 138 7.22 9.28 -2.12
N GLU A 139 8.25 10.10 -2.31
CA GLU A 139 9.23 10.41 -1.27
C GLU A 139 8.56 11.05 -0.03
N ARG A 140 7.60 11.95 -0.22
CA ARG A 140 6.83 12.54 0.90
C ARG A 140 6.01 11.50 1.64
N TYR A 141 5.39 10.55 0.94
CA TYR A 141 4.67 9.45 1.59
C TYR A 141 5.60 8.56 2.41
N HIS A 142 6.75 8.18 1.85
CA HIS A 142 7.77 7.43 2.60
C HIS A 142 8.26 8.22 3.83
N LYS A 143 8.53 9.52 3.69
CA LYS A 143 8.93 10.38 4.83
C LYS A 143 7.82 10.52 5.86
N ALA A 144 6.57 10.64 5.47
CA ALA A 144 5.47 10.74 6.43
C ALA A 144 5.27 9.41 7.18
N TYR A 145 5.27 8.29 6.46
CA TYR A 145 5.05 6.96 7.02
C TYR A 145 6.23 6.45 7.87
N TYR A 146 7.45 6.54 7.33
CA TYR A 146 8.68 6.05 7.96
C TYR A 146 9.52 7.16 8.62
N GLY A 147 9.17 8.44 8.55
CA GLY A 147 9.97 9.51 9.18
C GLY A 147 9.55 9.81 10.63
N GLN A 148 8.31 9.52 11.02
CA GLN A 148 7.81 9.80 12.36
C GLN A 148 8.34 8.77 13.39
N ASN A 149 9.56 8.99 13.88
CA ASN A 149 10.05 8.58 15.22
C ASN A 149 11.06 9.60 15.79
N CYS A 150 11.12 10.85 15.27
CA CYS A 150 11.69 11.96 16.02
C CYS A 150 10.54 12.62 16.78
N PHE A 151 10.29 12.19 18.01
CA PHE A 151 9.55 13.01 18.95
C PHE A 151 10.39 14.27 19.20
N GLU A 152 9.80 15.43 18.96
CA GLU A 152 10.27 16.70 19.51
C GLU A 152 10.27 16.59 21.03
N ILE A 153 11.46 16.43 21.63
CA ILE A 153 11.68 16.83 23.01
C ILE A 153 12.23 18.24 22.93
N ASN A 154 11.34 19.24 22.96
CA ASN A 154 11.67 20.62 23.31
C ASN A 154 10.37 21.38 23.59
N SER A 155 9.99 21.52 24.86
CA SER A 155 9.26 22.69 25.40
C SER A 155 8.87 22.56 26.88
N LEU A 156 9.63 21.85 27.72
CA LEU A 156 9.50 21.98 29.17
C LEU A 156 10.88 22.00 29.81
N LEU A 157 11.50 23.19 29.83
CA LEU A 157 12.39 23.70 30.88
C LEU A 157 12.78 25.15 30.51
N GLU A 158 11.78 26.03 30.46
CA GLU A 158 11.96 27.45 30.76
C GLU A 158 10.90 27.83 31.79
N VAL A 159 11.22 27.64 33.08
CA VAL A 159 10.98 28.56 34.19
C VAL A 159 12.07 28.30 35.24
#